data_AF-A0A7M4AQD5-F1
#
_entry.id   AF-A0A7M4AQD5-F1
#
_cell.length_a   1.000
_cell.length_b   1.000
_cell.length_c   1.000
_cell.angle_alpha   90.00
_cell.angle_beta   90.00
_cell.angle_gamma   90.00
#
_symmetry.space_group_name_H-M   'P 1'
#
loop_
_entity.id
_entity.type
_entity.pdbx_description
1 polymer ?
#
loop_
_entity_poly.entity_id
_entity_poly.type
_entity_poly.pdbx_seq_one_letter_code
_entity_poly.pdbx_strand_id
1 'polypeptide(L)'
;MKKAMSGFDLSAMARELDALKGAYVKKAYMPHYEQIVLRVNPKEAAQRDIVFVRGQRIYTSQRDRPMPMTPPPFAMVLRKHLRNARLTGVKQVGFDRILAFSFDTKNGERTLIVEVFRDGNIILVDQENTIIQPLTHASYAGRTLKKGVAYTPPPPAVDPYTLDEAGLKG
;
A
#
# COMPACT_ATOMS: atom_id res chain seq x y z
N MET A 1 -19.43 -11.52 4.59
CA MET A 1 -18.01 -11.10 4.62
C MET A 1 -17.97 -9.57 4.70
N LYS A 2 -17.27 -8.99 5.69
CA LYS A 2 -17.10 -7.52 5.84
C LYS A 2 -16.56 -6.96 4.51
N LYS A 3 -17.24 -5.99 3.89
CA LYS A 3 -16.90 -5.48 2.54
C LYS A 3 -15.61 -4.65 2.49
N ALA A 4 -15.16 -4.09 3.61
CA ALA A 4 -13.93 -3.28 3.70
C ALA A 4 -13.31 -3.35 5.10
N MET A 5 -11.99 -3.18 5.19
CA MET A 5 -11.28 -3.04 6.46
C MET A 5 -11.59 -1.68 7.12
N SER A 6 -11.83 -1.68 8.42
CA SER A 6 -11.90 -0.46 9.25
C SER A 6 -10.50 0.09 9.56
N GLY A 7 -10.42 1.29 10.14
CA GLY A 7 -9.13 1.85 10.61
C GLY A 7 -8.45 0.96 11.66
N PHE A 8 -9.22 0.37 12.58
CA PHE A 8 -8.71 -0.59 13.56
C PHE A 8 -8.19 -1.87 12.92
N ASP A 9 -8.93 -2.44 11.97
CA ASP A 9 -8.48 -3.62 11.21
C ASP A 9 -7.15 -3.32 10.50
N LEU A 10 -6.99 -2.08 10.00
CA LEU A 10 -5.80 -1.64 9.29
C LEU A 10 -4.61 -1.38 10.23
N SER A 11 -4.86 -0.90 11.45
CA SER A 11 -3.84 -0.73 12.49
C SER A 11 -3.23 -2.07 12.91
N ALA A 12 -4.07 -3.09 13.12
CA ALA A 12 -3.59 -4.45 13.39
C ALA A 12 -2.79 -5.00 12.20
N MET A 13 -3.31 -4.85 10.99
CA MET A 13 -2.63 -5.26 9.75
C MET A 13 -1.28 -4.55 9.55
N ALA A 14 -1.17 -3.27 9.90
CA ALA A 14 0.08 -2.53 9.84
C ALA A 14 1.15 -3.21 10.70
N ARG A 15 0.82 -3.55 11.95
CA ARG A 15 1.75 -4.23 12.88
C ARG A 15 2.19 -5.60 12.35
N GLU A 16 1.26 -6.39 11.83
CA GLU A 16 1.57 -7.70 11.24
C GLU A 16 2.48 -7.60 10.01
N LEU A 17 2.23 -6.64 9.13
CA LEU A 17 3.03 -6.43 7.93
C LEU A 17 4.39 -5.78 8.23
N ASP A 18 4.45 -4.96 9.27
CA ASP A 18 5.69 -4.35 9.75
C ASP A 18 6.67 -5.38 10.33
N ALA A 19 6.16 -6.50 10.86
CA ALA A 19 6.99 -7.66 11.24
C ALA A 19 7.73 -8.31 10.04
N LEU A 20 7.36 -7.97 8.79
CA LEU A 20 8.06 -8.40 7.59
C LEU A 20 9.21 -7.45 7.18
N LYS A 21 9.51 -6.42 7.98
CA LYS A 21 10.68 -5.54 7.81
C LYS A 21 11.95 -6.36 7.53
N GLY A 22 12.77 -5.87 6.60
CA GLY A 22 13.96 -6.56 6.13
C GLY A 22 13.70 -7.60 5.04
N ALA A 23 12.44 -7.98 4.76
CA ALA A 23 12.11 -8.85 3.64
C ALA A 23 12.41 -8.19 2.30
N TYR A 24 12.89 -8.99 1.35
CA TYR A 24 13.15 -8.53 -0.01
C TYR A 24 11.98 -8.83 -0.93
N VAL A 25 11.57 -7.85 -1.74
CA VAL A 25 10.57 -8.04 -2.79
C VAL A 25 11.20 -8.85 -3.93
N LYS A 26 10.63 -10.01 -4.22
CA LYS A 26 11.09 -10.90 -5.29
C LYS A 26 10.35 -10.64 -6.59
N LYS A 27 9.02 -10.55 -6.53
CA LYS A 27 8.16 -10.41 -7.71
C LYS A 27 6.96 -9.52 -7.39
N ALA A 28 6.50 -8.79 -8.40
CA ALA A 28 5.26 -8.03 -8.35
C ALA A 28 4.32 -8.53 -9.47
N TYR A 29 3.06 -8.72 -9.14
CA TYR A 29 2.03 -9.23 -10.03
C TYR A 29 0.75 -8.42 -9.91
N MET A 30 -0.09 -8.53 -10.93
CA MET A 30 -1.42 -7.93 -10.98
C MET A 30 -2.38 -8.94 -11.62
N PRO A 31 -2.85 -9.94 -10.87
CA PRO A 31 -3.74 -11.00 -11.40
C PRO A 31 -5.13 -10.49 -11.76
N HIS A 32 -5.53 -9.32 -11.25
CA HIS A 32 -6.78 -8.65 -11.55
C HIS A 32 -6.55 -7.14 -11.57
N TYR A 33 -7.40 -6.37 -12.27
CA TYR A 33 -7.20 -4.93 -12.46
C TYR A 33 -7.21 -4.11 -11.15
N GLU A 34 -7.76 -4.68 -10.08
CA GLU A 34 -7.78 -4.08 -8.73
C GLU A 34 -6.90 -4.80 -7.70
N GLN A 35 -6.20 -5.86 -8.11
CA GLN A 35 -5.42 -6.69 -7.19
C GLN A 35 -3.94 -6.63 -7.55
N ILE A 36 -3.13 -6.20 -6.59
CA ILE A 36 -1.67 -6.25 -6.67
C ILE A 36 -1.16 -7.31 -5.70
N VAL A 37 -0.14 -8.04 -6.11
CA VAL A 37 0.54 -9.01 -5.26
C VAL A 37 2.03 -8.71 -5.25
N LEU A 38 2.58 -8.44 -4.08
CA LEU A 38 4.02 -8.38 -3.84
C LEU A 38 4.46 -9.66 -3.15
N ARG A 39 5.26 -10.45 -3.86
CA ARG A 39 5.92 -11.62 -3.29
C ARG A 39 7.18 -11.18 -2.56
N VAL A 40 7.20 -11.38 -1.24
CA VAL A 40 8.31 -11.01 -0.37
C VAL A 40 8.97 -12.24 0.22
N ASN A 41 10.28 -12.14 0.46
CA ASN A 41 11.07 -13.20 1.06
C ASN A 41 11.73 -12.68 2.34
N PRO A 42 11.09 -12.89 3.51
CA PRO A 42 11.70 -12.63 4.81
C PRO A 42 12.92 -13.54 5.04
N LYS A 43 13.83 -13.14 5.94
CA LYS A 43 15.02 -13.95 6.26
C LYS A 43 14.69 -15.16 7.13
N GLU A 44 13.76 -14.98 8.07
CA GLU A 44 13.44 -15.96 9.12
C GLU A 44 12.05 -16.60 8.94
N ALA A 45 11.42 -16.40 7.78
CA ALA A 45 10.11 -16.97 7.49
C ALA A 45 10.00 -17.38 6.02
N ALA A 46 9.06 -18.29 5.75
CA ALA A 46 8.74 -18.69 4.39
C ALA A 46 8.31 -17.49 3.54
N GLN A 47 8.60 -17.58 2.24
CA GLN A 47 8.12 -16.62 1.24
C GLN A 47 6.61 -16.43 1.37
N ARG A 48 6.16 -15.18 1.37
CA ARG A 48 4.74 -14.82 1.48
C ARG A 48 4.36 -13.79 0.43
N ASP A 49 3.11 -13.84 0.01
CA ASP A 49 2.51 -12.86 -0.86
C ASP A 49 1.75 -11.83 -0.01
N ILE A 50 2.09 -10.55 -0.16
CA ILE A 50 1.26 -9.44 0.34
C ILE A 50 0.29 -9.08 -0.78
N VAL A 51 -1.00 -9.20 -0.52
CA VAL A 51 -2.06 -8.96 -1.48
C VAL A 51 -2.80 -7.68 -1.13
N PHE A 52 -2.83 -6.76 -2.09
CA PHE A 52 -3.53 -5.49 -2.01
C PHE A 52 -4.76 -5.57 -2.90
N VAL A 53 -5.95 -5.35 -2.34
CA VAL A 53 -7.19 -5.21 -3.09
C VAL A 53 -7.60 -3.75 -2.98
N ARG A 54 -7.53 -3.04 -4.12
CA ARG A 54 -7.80 -1.60 -4.22
C ARG A 54 -9.08 -1.24 -3.47
N GLY A 55 -8.95 -0.30 -2.52
CA GLY A 55 -10.07 0.25 -1.78
C GLY A 55 -10.80 -0.67 -0.79
N GLN A 56 -10.33 -1.91 -0.60
CA GLN A 56 -11.07 -2.90 0.20
C GLN A 56 -10.26 -3.49 1.34
N ARG A 57 -9.09 -4.09 1.05
CA ARG A 57 -8.32 -4.84 2.06
C ARG A 57 -6.88 -5.11 1.66
N ILE A 58 -6.07 -5.42 2.65
CA ILE A 58 -4.70 -5.93 2.53
C ILE A 58 -4.62 -7.22 3.36
N TYR A 59 -3.95 -8.25 2.84
CA TYR A 59 -3.75 -9.50 3.57
C TYR A 59 -2.51 -10.24 3.07
N THR A 60 -2.02 -11.20 3.86
CA THR A 60 -0.94 -12.10 3.43
C THR A 60 -1.49 -13.45 2.95
N SER A 61 -0.80 -14.09 2.02
CA SER A 61 -1.17 -15.39 1.45
C SER A 61 0.08 -16.24 1.20
N GLN A 62 -0.05 -17.55 1.38
CA GLN A 62 0.94 -18.54 0.97
C GLN A 62 0.41 -19.44 -0.16
N ARG A 63 -0.84 -19.23 -0.58
CA ARG A 63 -1.45 -20.01 -1.66
C ARG A 63 -0.73 -19.73 -2.97
N ASP A 64 -0.44 -20.79 -3.70
CA ASP A 64 -0.03 -20.65 -5.08
C ASP A 64 -1.21 -20.15 -5.92
N ARG A 65 -0.94 -19.23 -6.85
CA ARG A 65 -1.95 -18.63 -7.72
C ARG A 65 -1.38 -18.58 -9.13
N PRO A 66 -2.16 -18.95 -10.16
CA PRO A 66 -1.74 -18.71 -11.53
C PRO A 66 -1.56 -17.19 -11.72
N MET A 67 -0.33 -16.78 -11.99
CA MET A 67 0.00 -15.38 -12.26
C MET A 67 -0.03 -15.14 -13.76
N PRO A 68 -0.54 -13.99 -14.23
CA PRO A 68 -0.55 -13.69 -15.65
C PRO A 68 0.88 -13.66 -16.21
N MET A 69 1.07 -14.28 -17.37
CA MET A 69 2.36 -14.36 -18.05
C MET A 69 2.83 -12.97 -18.49
N THR A 70 1.91 -12.16 -19.01
CA THR A 70 2.19 -10.78 -19.42
C THR A 70 1.75 -9.82 -18.31
N PRO A 71 2.68 -9.14 -17.63
CA PRO A 71 2.34 -8.21 -16.56
C PRO A 71 1.66 -6.94 -17.13
N PRO A 72 0.55 -6.48 -16.55
CA PRO A 72 -0.01 -5.17 -16.86
C PRO A 72 0.96 -4.01 -16.57
N PRO A 73 0.76 -2.81 -17.15
CA PRO A 73 1.69 -1.68 -17.03
C PRO A 73 2.06 -1.31 -15.59
N PHE A 74 1.08 -1.27 -14.67
CA PHE A 74 1.35 -0.96 -13.26
C PHE A 74 2.26 -2.02 -12.60
N ALA A 75 2.03 -3.31 -12.88
CA ALA A 75 2.91 -4.37 -12.40
C ALA A 75 4.35 -4.23 -12.94
N MET A 76 4.50 -3.78 -14.19
CA MET A 76 5.83 -3.49 -14.76
C MET A 76 6.52 -2.33 -14.04
N VAL A 77 5.80 -1.27 -13.68
CA VAL A 77 6.33 -0.17 -12.87
C VAL A 77 6.80 -0.68 -11.51
N LEU A 78 5.98 -1.45 -10.80
CA LEU A 78 6.38 -2.04 -9.53
C LEU A 78 7.61 -2.95 -9.68
N ARG A 79 7.71 -3.75 -10.74
CA ARG A 79 8.92 -4.56 -11.02
C ARG A 79 10.16 -3.70 -11.25
N LYS A 80 10.03 -2.59 -11.99
CA LYS A 80 11.15 -1.66 -12.26
C LYS A 80 11.68 -1.02 -10.98
N HIS A 81 10.79 -0.67 -10.06
CA HIS A 81 11.14 0.12 -8.88
C HIS A 81 11.37 -0.71 -7.60
N LEU A 82 10.64 -1.81 -7.43
CA LEU A 82 10.63 -2.58 -6.19
C LEU A 82 11.32 -3.94 -6.31
N ARG A 83 11.76 -4.40 -7.49
CA ARG A 83 12.48 -5.68 -7.59
C ARG A 83 13.77 -5.63 -6.76
N ASN A 84 13.95 -6.61 -5.86
CA ASN A 84 15.03 -6.67 -4.88
C ASN A 84 15.08 -5.48 -3.91
N ALA A 85 14.01 -4.69 -3.81
CA ALA A 85 13.90 -3.69 -2.78
C ALA A 85 13.70 -4.36 -1.41
N ARG A 86 14.29 -3.76 -0.38
CA ARG A 86 14.14 -4.22 1.01
C ARG A 86 12.99 -3.43 1.64
N LEU A 87 11.99 -4.12 2.19
CA LEU A 87 10.94 -3.48 2.98
C LEU A 87 11.56 -2.90 4.25
N THR A 88 11.50 -1.59 4.43
CA THR A 88 12.04 -0.88 5.61
C THR A 88 10.99 -0.58 6.66
N GLY A 89 9.70 -0.57 6.28
CA GLY A 89 8.61 -0.56 7.24
C GLY A 89 7.23 -0.43 6.64
N VAL A 90 6.24 -0.66 7.49
CA VAL A 90 4.82 -0.48 7.18
C VAL A 90 4.19 0.33 8.30
N LYS A 91 3.56 1.45 7.95
CA LYS A 91 2.87 2.31 8.92
C LYS A 91 1.51 2.73 8.42
N GLN A 92 0.58 2.93 9.35
CA GLN A 92 -0.66 3.63 9.08
C GLN A 92 -0.38 5.14 9.00
N VAL A 93 -1.01 5.82 8.05
CA VAL A 93 -0.91 7.29 7.91
C VAL A 93 -2.06 7.92 8.69
N GLY A 94 -1.76 8.59 9.80
CA GLY A 94 -2.78 9.09 10.73
C GLY A 94 -3.68 7.97 11.25
N PHE A 95 -4.96 8.28 11.48
CA PHE A 95 -6.01 7.28 11.75
C PHE A 95 -6.78 6.88 10.48
N ASP A 96 -6.33 7.33 9.32
CA ASP A 96 -6.98 7.01 8.06
C ASP A 96 -6.80 5.55 7.66
N ARG A 97 -7.66 5.10 6.76
CA ARG A 97 -7.54 3.77 6.15
C ARG A 97 -6.46 3.77 5.06
N ILE A 98 -5.24 4.12 5.42
CA ILE A 98 -4.09 4.24 4.50
C ILE A 98 -2.87 3.58 5.12
N LEU A 99 -2.26 2.65 4.40
CA LEU A 99 -0.95 2.09 4.77
C LEU A 99 0.14 2.58 3.80
N ALA A 100 1.27 2.98 4.37
CA ALA A 100 2.49 3.30 3.65
C ALA A 100 3.53 2.19 3.86
N PHE A 101 3.97 1.58 2.77
CA PHE A 101 5.04 0.58 2.75
C PHE A 101 6.31 1.24 2.22
N SER A 102 7.31 1.40 3.07
CA SER A 102 8.58 2.01 2.73
C SER A 102 9.58 0.95 2.27
N PHE A 103 10.29 1.25 1.19
CA PHE A 103 11.25 0.35 0.58
C PHE A 103 12.57 1.08 0.33
N ASP A 104 13.65 0.42 0.71
CA ASP A 104 15.00 0.78 0.33
C ASP A 104 15.34 0.09 -1.00
N THR A 105 15.75 0.88 -1.98
CA THR A 105 16.00 0.44 -3.35
C THR A 105 17.32 0.99 -3.84
N LYS A 106 17.89 0.39 -4.89
CA LYS A 106 19.12 0.89 -5.53
C LYS A 106 19.01 2.32 -6.10
N ASN A 107 17.80 2.83 -6.29
CA ASN A 107 17.52 4.14 -6.89
C ASN A 107 16.94 5.14 -5.86
N GLY A 108 17.22 4.92 -4.57
CA GLY A 108 16.68 5.70 -3.45
C GLY A 108 15.40 5.10 -2.87
N GLU A 109 14.87 5.74 -1.84
CA GLU A 109 13.67 5.25 -1.14
C GLU A 109 12.43 5.32 -2.03
N ARG A 110 11.55 4.33 -1.88
CA ARG A 110 10.24 4.29 -2.55
C ARG A 110 9.18 3.95 -1.53
N THR A 111 8.02 4.58 -1.66
CA THR A 111 6.87 4.27 -0.81
C THR A 111 5.70 3.79 -1.66
N LEU A 112 5.12 2.65 -1.30
CA LEU A 112 3.85 2.19 -1.85
C LEU A 112 2.74 2.56 -0.87
N ILE A 113 1.88 3.48 -1.28
CA ILE A 113 0.77 3.99 -0.50
C ILE A 113 -0.49 3.24 -0.93
N VAL A 114 -1.23 2.70 0.03
CA VAL A 114 -2.41 1.88 -0.20
C VAL A 114 -3.58 2.45 0.57
N GLU A 115 -4.52 3.04 -0.16
CA GLU A 115 -5.75 3.61 0.39
C GLU A 115 -6.87 2.56 0.37
N VAL A 116 -7.42 2.24 1.54
CA VAL A 116 -8.31 1.10 1.81
C VAL A 116 -9.73 1.58 2.14
N PHE A 117 -10.30 2.37 1.24
CA PHE A 117 -11.69 2.83 1.23
C PHE A 117 -12.27 2.77 -0.18
N ARG A 118 -13.59 2.88 -0.35
CA ARG A 118 -14.31 2.61 -1.62
C ARG A 118 -13.61 3.14 -2.89
N ASP A 119 -13.19 4.39 -2.88
CA ASP A 119 -12.53 5.06 -4.01
C ASP A 119 -11.01 5.21 -3.83
N GLY A 120 -10.42 4.37 -2.97
CA GLY A 120 -9.01 4.33 -2.69
C GLY A 120 -8.18 3.79 -3.85
N ASN A 121 -6.87 3.95 -3.71
CA ASN A 121 -5.90 3.71 -4.76
C ASN A 121 -4.65 2.99 -4.21
N ILE A 122 -3.82 2.52 -5.13
CA ILE A 122 -2.49 1.97 -4.84
C ILE A 122 -1.50 2.83 -5.61
N ILE A 123 -0.59 3.51 -4.90
CA ILE A 123 0.19 4.61 -5.46
C ILE A 123 1.65 4.39 -5.10
N LEU A 124 2.51 4.34 -6.11
CA LEU A 124 3.95 4.33 -5.91
C LEU A 124 4.48 5.76 -5.97
N VAL A 125 5.21 6.18 -4.94
CA VAL A 125 5.87 7.49 -4.85
C VAL A 125 7.39 7.35 -4.68
N ASP A 126 8.13 8.38 -5.05
CA ASP A 126 9.56 8.53 -4.75
C ASP A 126 9.81 9.10 -3.35
N GLN A 127 11.08 9.36 -3.04
CA GLN A 127 11.55 9.85 -1.74
C GLN A 127 11.11 11.30 -1.48
N GLU A 128 10.85 12.08 -2.53
CA GLU A 128 10.26 13.42 -2.45
C GLU A 128 8.72 13.38 -2.39
N ASN A 129 8.14 12.19 -2.18
CA ASN A 129 6.69 11.96 -2.15
C ASN A 129 5.98 12.36 -3.47
N THR A 130 6.71 12.36 -4.58
CA THR A 130 6.17 12.58 -5.93
C THR A 130 5.67 11.26 -6.52
N ILE A 131 4.47 11.29 -7.09
CA ILE A 131 3.83 10.11 -7.67
C ILE A 131 4.63 9.63 -8.88
N ILE A 132 5.20 8.43 -8.76
CA ILE A 132 5.80 7.71 -9.88
C ILE A 132 4.68 7.15 -10.76
N GLN A 133 3.71 6.49 -10.15
CA GLN A 133 2.55 5.94 -10.83
C GLN A 133 1.44 5.61 -9.83
N PRO A 134 0.19 6.06 -10.05
CA PRO A 134 -0.97 5.49 -9.39
C PRO A 134 -1.51 4.29 -10.20
N LEU A 135 -2.16 3.34 -9.52
CA LEU A 135 -2.86 2.24 -10.16
C LEU A 135 -3.99 2.76 -11.06
N THR A 136 -4.72 3.76 -10.57
CA THR A 136 -5.76 4.47 -11.33
C THR A 136 -5.50 5.97 -11.31
N HIS A 137 -5.51 6.61 -12.47
CA HIS A 137 -5.51 8.07 -12.52
C HIS A 137 -6.85 8.61 -12.02
N ALA A 138 -6.82 9.56 -11.09
CA ALA A 138 -8.02 10.11 -10.50
C ALA A 138 -7.85 11.59 -10.17
N SER A 139 -8.95 12.34 -10.25
CA SER A 139 -9.03 13.73 -9.79
C SER A 139 -10.20 13.81 -8.82
N TYR A 140 -9.93 14.29 -7.61
CA TYR A 140 -10.93 14.52 -6.56
C TYR A 140 -10.92 16.01 -6.21
N ALA A 141 -11.93 16.48 -5.48
CA ALA A 141 -11.92 17.82 -4.92
C ALA A 141 -10.68 18.01 -4.03
N GLY A 142 -9.75 18.86 -4.47
CA GLY A 142 -8.53 19.20 -3.73
C GLY A 142 -7.32 18.26 -3.92
N ARG A 143 -7.41 17.18 -4.72
CA ARG A 143 -6.23 16.32 -5.00
C ARG A 143 -6.26 15.64 -6.36
N THR A 144 -5.10 15.55 -7.01
CA THR A 144 -4.91 14.86 -8.29
C THR A 144 -3.93 13.72 -8.13
N LEU A 145 -4.33 12.51 -8.52
CA LEU A 145 -3.47 11.33 -8.56
C LEU A 145 -2.99 11.09 -9.99
N LYS A 146 -1.82 11.65 -10.31
CA LYS A 146 -1.18 11.51 -11.62
C LYS A 146 0.35 11.47 -11.45
N LYS A 147 1.02 10.76 -12.36
CA LYS A 147 2.48 10.74 -12.44
C LYS A 147 3.05 12.16 -12.47
N GLY A 148 4.09 12.42 -11.66
CA GLY A 148 4.80 13.69 -11.56
C GLY A 148 4.15 14.71 -10.62
N VAL A 149 3.02 14.38 -9.99
CA VAL A 149 2.35 15.24 -8.99
C VAL A 149 2.76 14.79 -7.59
N ALA A 150 2.97 15.72 -6.65
CA ALA A 150 3.18 15.39 -5.25
C ALA A 150 1.95 14.66 -4.67
N TYR A 151 2.16 13.57 -3.94
CA TYR A 151 1.07 12.84 -3.30
C TYR A 151 0.56 13.61 -2.08
N THR A 152 -0.76 13.81 -2.03
CA THR A 152 -1.47 14.33 -0.87
C THR A 152 -2.50 13.29 -0.41
N PRO A 153 -2.49 12.88 0.87
CA PRO A 153 -3.54 12.03 1.42
C PRO A 153 -4.91 12.72 1.32
N PRO A 154 -6.02 11.96 1.39
CA PRO A 154 -7.33 12.57 1.56
C PRO A 154 -7.38 13.36 2.90
N PRO A 155 -8.36 14.25 3.10
CA PRO A 155 -8.56 14.92 4.37
C PRO A 155 -8.61 13.91 5.52
N PRO A 156 -7.88 14.15 6.62
CA PRO A 156 -7.76 13.16 7.68
C PRO A 156 -9.09 12.93 8.38
N ALA A 157 -9.39 11.66 8.67
CA ALA A 157 -10.41 11.30 9.63
C ALA A 157 -9.98 11.70 11.05
N VAL A 158 -10.96 11.97 11.90
CA VAL A 158 -10.73 12.21 13.34
C VAL A 158 -10.11 10.96 13.96
N ASP A 159 -8.97 11.13 14.64
CA ASP A 159 -8.29 10.06 15.37
C ASP A 159 -8.94 9.88 16.76
N PRO A 160 -9.62 8.74 17.03
CA PRO A 160 -10.30 8.51 18.29
C PRO A 160 -9.34 8.34 19.47
N TYR A 161 -8.05 8.08 19.24
CA TYR A 161 -7.06 8.01 20.33
C TYR A 161 -6.60 9.38 20.79
N THR A 162 -6.87 10.43 20.01
CA THR A 162 -6.52 11.81 20.35
C THR A 162 -7.74 12.65 20.73
N LEU A 163 -8.93 12.05 20.78
CA LEU A 163 -10.16 12.74 21.16
C LEU A 163 -10.23 12.94 22.68
N ASP A 164 -10.57 14.16 23.09
CA ASP A 164 -11.03 14.50 24.43
C ASP A 164 -12.57 14.58 24.47
N GLU A 165 -13.16 14.80 25.66
CA GLU A 165 -14.61 14.92 25.81
C GLU A 165 -15.22 16.08 25.00
N ALA A 166 -14.43 17.11 24.67
CA ALA A 166 -14.89 18.23 23.86
C ALA A 166 -15.02 17.83 22.38
N GLY A 167 -14.10 17.00 21.87
CA GLY A 167 -14.13 16.50 20.49
C GLY A 167 -15.19 15.43 20.20
N LEU A 168 -15.85 14.87 21.23
CA LEU A 168 -16.93 13.87 21.09
C LEU A 168 -18.32 14.49 20.87
N LYS A 169 -18.49 15.81 21.05
CA LYS A 169 -19.79 16.51 21.02
C LYS A 169 -20.06 17.31 19.74
N GLY A 170 -19.15 17.30 18.76
CA GLY A 170 -19.30 17.96 17.45
C GLY A 170 -19.61 16.98 16.33
#